data_AF-A0A8H8R9E3-F1
#
_entry.id   AF-A0A8H8R9E3-F1
#
_cell.length_a   1.000
_cell.length_b   1.000
_cell.length_c   1.000
_cell.angle_alpha   90.00
_cell.angle_beta   90.00
_cell.angle_gamma   90.00
#
_symmetry.space_group_name_H-M   'P 1'
#
loop_
_entity.id
_entity.type
_entity.pdbx_description
1 polymer ?
#
loop_
_entity_poly.entity_id
_entity_poly.type
_entity_poly.pdbx_seq_one_letter_code
_entity_poly.pdbx_strand_id
1 'polypeptide(L)'
;MEYLERTISYLTTNLHAHDPKLFTRPHGLVPAFTTASPSPSPPPTIPMTSPTCGPSGSIMAVQYTQDGADTFPTLTWTLPSSLDPERVKEYLLVIQDPDAPLPSPITHGVFYGIPPGKTAVAQEDVVETGRGNELSGGFRYGLNRRGTVYAGPRPLRGHGEHRYFFQLIALGEGLDLGKMSKVATLEEIGREISVEGRMLAWGGVDWCCGEEIGETWEWRVSCHHA
;
A
#
# COMPACT_ATOMS: atom_id res chain seq x y z
N MET A 1 20.07 -18.90 10.05
CA MET A 1 19.47 -17.67 9.49
C MET A 1 18.57 -16.97 10.52
N GLU A 2 17.68 -17.68 11.23
CA GLU A 2 16.83 -17.07 12.27
C GLU A 2 17.57 -16.29 13.37
N TYR A 3 18.72 -16.77 13.84
CA TYR A 3 19.48 -16.07 14.88
C TYR A 3 20.01 -14.70 14.42
N LEU A 4 20.43 -14.59 13.14
CA LEU A 4 20.86 -13.33 12.56
C LEU A 4 19.69 -12.37 12.38
N GLU A 5 18.56 -12.86 11.89
CA GLU A 5 17.32 -12.09 11.73
C GLU A 5 16.84 -11.53 13.08
N ARG A 6 16.81 -12.37 14.12
CA ARG A 6 16.47 -11.96 15.49
C ARG A 6 17.47 -10.96 16.09
N THR A 7 18.76 -11.13 15.80
CA THR A 7 19.79 -10.19 16.27
C THR A 7 19.62 -8.81 15.63
N ILE A 8 19.40 -8.75 14.31
CA ILE A 8 19.12 -7.50 13.60
C ILE A 8 17.84 -6.86 14.16
N SER A 9 16.81 -7.67 14.31
CA SER A 9 15.51 -7.25 14.83
C SER A 9 15.59 -6.60 16.22
N TYR A 10 16.33 -7.21 17.16
CA TYR A 10 16.56 -6.63 18.48
C TYR A 10 17.32 -5.29 18.43
N LEU A 11 18.27 -5.16 17.49
CA LEU A 11 19.03 -3.92 17.31
C LEU A 11 18.19 -2.80 16.67
N THR A 12 17.12 -3.15 15.97
CA THR A 12 16.29 -2.19 15.23
C THR A 12 14.90 -2.00 15.80
N THR A 13 14.55 -2.60 16.94
CA THR A 13 13.18 -2.59 17.50
C THR A 13 12.59 -1.18 17.70
N ASN A 14 13.41 -0.13 17.80
CA ASN A 14 12.93 1.27 17.91
C ASN A 14 12.81 1.99 16.55
N LEU A 15 13.14 1.32 15.44
CA LEU A 15 13.09 1.85 14.08
C LEU A 15 11.80 1.37 13.41
N HIS A 16 10.71 2.10 13.63
CA HIS A 16 9.39 1.86 13.04
C HIS A 16 8.63 3.19 12.96
N ALA A 17 7.32 3.15 12.66
CA ALA A 17 6.42 4.31 12.65
C ALA A 17 6.86 5.44 11.70
N HIS A 18 7.23 5.08 10.47
CA HIS A 18 7.47 6.03 9.38
C HIS A 18 6.17 6.48 8.69
N ASP A 19 5.05 6.54 9.40
CA ASP A 19 3.74 7.00 8.90
C ASP A 19 3.81 8.33 8.14
N PRO A 20 4.56 9.37 8.60
CA PRO A 20 4.67 10.62 7.87
C PRO A 20 5.27 10.47 6.46
N LYS A 21 5.89 9.33 6.17
CA LYS A 21 6.52 8.97 4.88
C LYS A 21 5.70 8.00 4.04
N LEU A 22 4.45 7.71 4.44
CA LEU A 22 3.51 6.98 3.58
C LEU A 22 3.19 7.81 2.34
N PHE A 23 2.97 7.16 1.20
CA PHE A 23 2.73 7.80 -0.08
C PHE A 23 1.60 8.84 -0.02
N THR A 24 0.51 8.59 0.70
CA THR A 24 -0.60 9.54 0.82
C THR A 24 -0.38 10.64 1.86
N ARG A 25 0.79 10.71 2.49
CA ARG A 25 1.14 11.77 3.46
C ARG A 25 2.02 12.81 2.80
N PRO A 26 1.90 14.10 3.18
CA PRO A 26 2.68 15.17 2.59
C PRO A 26 4.15 15.02 3.00
N HIS A 27 4.97 14.44 2.12
CA HIS A 27 6.42 14.34 2.29
C HIS A 27 7.12 14.16 0.94
N GLY A 28 8.28 14.80 0.76
CA GLY A 28 9.13 14.61 -0.43
C GLY A 28 8.45 14.96 -1.76
N LEU A 29 8.55 14.04 -2.73
CA LEU A 29 8.09 14.17 -4.13
C LEU A 29 6.63 13.75 -4.35
N VAL A 30 5.87 13.46 -3.29
CA VAL A 30 4.41 13.29 -3.41
C VAL A 30 3.79 14.64 -3.09
N PRO A 31 2.94 15.21 -3.98
CA PRO A 31 2.37 16.50 -3.69
C PRO A 31 1.56 16.39 -2.39
N ALA A 32 1.79 17.32 -1.47
CA ALA A 32 0.72 17.70 -0.58
C ALA A 32 -0.48 18.00 -1.49
N PHE A 33 -1.62 17.38 -1.20
CA PHE A 33 -2.91 17.69 -1.79
C PHE A 33 -3.16 19.20 -1.71
N THR A 34 -2.65 19.95 -2.67
CA THR A 34 -2.67 21.40 -2.56
C THR A 34 -3.89 21.84 -3.35
N THR A 35 -5.06 21.69 -2.74
CA THR A 35 -6.15 22.62 -3.04
C THR A 35 -5.86 23.87 -2.23
N ALA A 36 -5.03 24.78 -2.76
CA ALA A 36 -4.88 26.17 -2.30
C ALA A 36 -4.86 26.45 -0.77
N SER A 37 -4.42 25.52 0.08
CA SER A 37 -4.57 25.62 1.54
C SER A 37 -3.28 25.19 2.27
N PRO A 38 -2.80 25.95 3.27
CA PRO A 38 -1.56 25.67 4.01
C PRO A 38 -1.70 24.55 5.08
N SER A 39 -2.67 23.64 4.93
CA SER A 39 -3.05 22.61 5.93
C SER A 39 -2.68 21.19 5.45
N PRO A 40 -2.52 20.19 6.35
CA PRO A 40 -2.08 18.84 5.98
C PRO A 40 -3.05 18.16 4.99
N SER A 41 -2.58 17.13 4.29
CA SER A 41 -3.37 16.29 3.36
C SER A 41 -4.84 16.14 3.79
N PRO A 42 -5.83 16.35 2.91
CA PRO A 42 -7.23 16.12 3.19
C PRO A 42 -7.40 14.70 3.74
N PRO A 43 -8.36 14.49 4.65
CA PRO A 43 -8.62 13.17 5.20
C PRO A 43 -8.94 12.16 4.09
N PRO A 44 -8.74 10.86 4.33
CA PRO A 44 -9.17 9.84 3.38
C PRO A 44 -10.69 9.95 3.18
N THR A 45 -11.11 10.12 1.94
CA THR A 45 -12.53 10.29 1.55
C THR A 45 -13.08 9.09 0.78
N ILE A 46 -12.24 8.17 0.32
CA ILE A 46 -12.68 6.93 -0.34
C ILE A 46 -12.79 5.82 0.71
N PRO A 47 -14.00 5.36 1.07
CA PRO A 47 -14.15 4.18 1.92
C PRO A 47 -13.59 2.97 1.18
N MET A 48 -12.64 2.28 1.81
CA MET A 48 -12.07 1.04 1.32
C MET A 48 -12.26 -0.04 2.39
N THR A 49 -12.50 -1.28 1.96
CA THR A 49 -12.69 -2.43 2.84
C THR A 49 -12.07 -3.67 2.19
N SER A 50 -11.88 -4.73 2.99
CA SER A 50 -11.54 -6.05 2.48
C SER A 50 -12.47 -7.10 3.07
N PRO A 51 -13.25 -7.82 2.25
CA PRO A 51 -14.03 -8.96 2.75
C PRO A 51 -13.13 -10.12 3.20
N THR A 52 -11.89 -10.15 2.73
CA THR A 52 -10.93 -11.23 2.98
C THR A 52 -10.02 -11.01 4.19
N CYS A 53 -9.76 -9.76 4.57
CA CYS A 53 -8.87 -9.41 5.69
C CYS A 53 -9.60 -8.77 6.88
N GLY A 54 -10.91 -8.57 6.78
CA GLY A 54 -11.69 -7.95 7.86
C GLY A 54 -11.47 -6.43 7.94
N PRO A 55 -11.92 -5.79 9.04
CA PRO A 55 -11.84 -4.35 9.19
C PRO A 55 -10.38 -3.85 9.28
N SER A 56 -10.16 -2.57 8.95
CA SER A 56 -8.86 -1.90 9.12
C SER A 56 -8.35 -2.05 10.56
N GLY A 57 -7.03 -2.17 10.71
CA GLY A 57 -6.37 -2.41 11.98
C GLY A 57 -6.51 -3.84 12.50
N SER A 58 -7.11 -4.76 11.75
CA SER A 58 -7.17 -6.18 12.11
C SER A 58 -5.86 -6.90 11.77
N ILE A 59 -5.69 -8.07 12.37
CA ILE A 59 -4.62 -9.00 12.05
C ILE A 59 -4.85 -9.60 10.66
N MET A 60 -3.85 -9.53 9.79
CA MET A 60 -3.90 -10.18 8.49
C MET A 60 -3.78 -11.71 8.64
N ALA A 61 -4.71 -12.46 8.05
CA ALA A 61 -4.66 -13.91 8.03
C ALA A 61 -3.41 -14.42 7.29
N VAL A 62 -2.80 -15.50 7.80
CA VAL A 62 -1.51 -16.04 7.31
C VAL A 62 -1.48 -16.33 5.81
N GLN A 63 -2.61 -16.69 5.20
CA GLN A 63 -2.68 -16.95 3.76
C GLN A 63 -2.30 -15.75 2.89
N TYR A 64 -2.48 -14.52 3.39
CA TYR A 64 -2.13 -13.27 2.69
C TYR A 64 -0.71 -12.78 3.00
N THR A 65 0.06 -13.53 3.80
CA THR A 65 1.45 -13.22 4.17
C THR A 65 2.42 -14.16 3.48
N GLN A 66 3.72 -13.81 3.45
CA GLN A 66 4.75 -14.66 2.85
C GLN A 66 5.04 -15.94 3.65
N ASP A 67 4.53 -16.04 4.88
CA ASP A 67 4.60 -17.28 5.66
C ASP A 67 3.48 -18.27 5.28
N GLY A 68 2.46 -17.80 4.54
CA GLY A 68 1.41 -18.63 3.97
C GLY A 68 1.47 -18.69 2.44
N ALA A 69 0.33 -18.44 1.79
CA ALA A 69 0.20 -18.56 0.34
C ALA A 69 0.60 -17.28 -0.43
N ASP A 70 0.95 -16.20 0.28
CA ASP A 70 1.30 -14.89 -0.27
C ASP A 70 0.24 -14.33 -1.25
N THR A 71 -1.04 -14.64 -0.99
CA THR A 71 -2.13 -14.20 -1.87
C THR A 71 -2.45 -12.73 -1.65
N PHE A 72 -2.83 -12.04 -2.71
CA PHE A 72 -3.33 -10.68 -2.66
C PHE A 72 -4.74 -10.65 -2.04
N PRO A 73 -4.99 -9.81 -1.03
CA PRO A 73 -6.31 -9.71 -0.42
C PRO A 73 -7.29 -8.99 -1.34
N THR A 74 -8.55 -9.41 -1.35
CA THR A 74 -9.59 -8.68 -2.08
C THR A 74 -9.79 -7.31 -1.44
N LEU A 75 -9.70 -6.26 -2.24
CA LEU A 75 -9.98 -4.88 -1.84
C LEU A 75 -11.22 -4.41 -2.58
N THR A 76 -12.09 -3.70 -1.87
CA THR A 76 -13.28 -3.07 -2.44
C THR A 76 -13.37 -1.63 -1.98
N TRP A 77 -13.84 -0.73 -2.85
CA TRP A 77 -14.01 0.67 -2.51
C TRP A 77 -15.25 1.26 -3.19
N THR A 78 -15.73 2.36 -2.61
CA THR A 78 -16.85 3.13 -3.15
C THR A 78 -16.42 4.58 -3.32
N LEU A 79 -16.70 5.18 -4.47
CA LEU A 79 -16.44 6.60 -4.64
C LEU A 79 -17.33 7.43 -3.70
N PRO A 80 -16.79 8.48 -3.05
CA PRO A 80 -17.59 9.36 -2.23
C PRO A 80 -18.63 10.09 -3.09
N SER A 81 -19.81 10.33 -2.54
CA SER A 81 -20.90 11.03 -3.24
C SER A 81 -20.55 12.47 -3.65
N SER A 82 -19.52 13.06 -3.05
CA SER A 82 -18.98 14.37 -3.41
C SER A 82 -18.10 14.36 -4.66
N LEU A 83 -17.73 13.18 -5.18
CA LEU A 83 -16.87 13.03 -6.35
C LEU A 83 -17.67 12.44 -7.52
N ASP A 84 -17.74 13.20 -8.62
CA ASP A 84 -18.31 12.75 -9.87
C ASP A 84 -17.46 11.60 -10.46
N PRO A 85 -18.03 10.38 -10.65
CA PRO A 85 -17.31 9.25 -11.22
C PRO A 85 -16.70 9.52 -12.60
N GLU A 86 -17.33 10.38 -13.41
CA GLU A 86 -16.83 10.73 -14.75
C GLU A 86 -15.53 11.52 -14.71
N ARG A 87 -15.21 12.14 -13.57
CA ARG A 87 -13.93 12.82 -13.36
C ARG A 87 -12.79 11.84 -13.12
N VAL A 88 -13.06 10.65 -12.58
CA VAL A 88 -12.03 9.65 -12.32
C VAL A 88 -11.63 9.00 -13.64
N LYS A 89 -10.34 9.08 -13.97
CA LYS A 89 -9.79 8.49 -15.21
C LYS A 89 -9.03 7.20 -14.96
N GLU A 90 -8.46 7.05 -13.77
CA GLU A 90 -7.85 5.82 -13.30
C GLU A 90 -7.64 5.85 -11.78
N TYR A 91 -7.37 4.68 -11.20
CA TYR A 91 -6.88 4.57 -9.83
C TYR A 91 -5.41 4.13 -9.78
N LEU A 92 -4.78 4.51 -8.66
CA LEU A 92 -3.47 4.07 -8.22
C LEU A 92 -3.63 3.40 -6.86
N LEU A 93 -3.06 2.21 -6.69
CA LEU A 93 -3.01 1.49 -5.42
C LEU A 93 -1.55 1.29 -5.02
N VAL A 94 -1.18 1.73 -3.82
CA VAL A 94 0.17 1.63 -3.26
C VAL A 94 0.10 0.89 -1.92
N ILE A 95 0.94 -0.11 -1.74
CA ILE A 95 1.00 -0.92 -0.52
C ILE A 95 2.34 -0.68 0.16
N GLN A 96 2.33 -0.21 1.40
CA GLN A 96 3.55 0.14 2.13
C GLN A 96 3.57 -0.35 3.57
N ASP A 97 4.76 -0.73 4.04
CA ASP A 97 5.10 -1.02 5.42
C ASP A 97 5.98 0.12 5.98
N PRO A 98 5.44 1.05 6.80
CA PRO A 98 6.20 2.11 7.45
C PRO A 98 6.92 1.65 8.72
N ASP A 99 6.69 0.42 9.18
CA ASP A 99 7.24 -0.13 10.42
C ASP A 99 8.49 -0.98 10.17
N ALA A 100 8.82 -1.24 8.89
CA ALA A 100 10.11 -1.77 8.49
C ALA A 100 11.26 -0.91 9.03
N PRO A 101 12.34 -1.52 9.57
CA PRO A 101 13.48 -0.81 10.14
C PRO A 101 14.41 -0.24 9.08
N LEU A 102 13.86 0.64 8.24
CA LEU A 102 14.51 1.29 7.13
C LEU A 102 14.10 2.76 7.10
N PRO A 103 14.94 3.66 6.56
CA PRO A 103 14.67 5.10 6.62
C PRO A 103 13.35 5.55 5.96
N SER A 104 12.74 4.72 5.11
CA SER A 104 11.49 5.01 4.41
C SER A 104 10.63 3.74 4.33
N PRO A 105 9.29 3.88 4.21
CA PRO A 105 8.40 2.74 4.11
C PRO A 105 8.76 1.81 2.96
N ILE A 106 8.61 0.51 3.20
CA ILE A 106 8.86 -0.51 2.19
C ILE A 106 7.64 -0.68 1.32
N THR A 107 7.83 -0.56 0.01
CA THR A 107 6.76 -0.80 -0.96
C THR A 107 6.61 -2.29 -1.25
N HIS A 108 5.41 -2.82 -0.97
CA HIS A 108 4.99 -4.20 -1.17
C HIS A 108 4.26 -4.41 -2.50
N GLY A 109 3.65 -3.36 -3.05
CA GLY A 109 2.97 -3.38 -4.33
C GLY A 109 2.67 -1.97 -4.82
N VAL A 110 2.70 -1.79 -6.13
CA VAL A 110 2.29 -0.56 -6.82
C VAL A 110 1.46 -0.99 -8.01
N PHE A 111 0.23 -0.53 -8.10
CA PHE A 111 -0.68 -0.87 -9.19
C PHE A 111 -1.27 0.40 -9.76
N TYR A 112 -1.08 0.63 -11.05
CA TYR A 112 -1.41 1.88 -11.69
C TYR A 112 -2.12 1.66 -13.03
N GLY A 113 -2.86 2.68 -13.48
CA GLY A 113 -3.77 2.55 -14.62
C GLY A 113 -4.94 1.63 -14.32
N ILE A 114 -5.38 1.51 -13.06
CA ILE A 114 -6.57 0.75 -12.69
C ILE A 114 -7.78 1.43 -13.34
N PRO A 115 -8.59 0.74 -14.15
CA PRO A 115 -9.72 1.35 -14.85
C PRO A 115 -10.69 2.08 -13.89
N PRO A 116 -11.25 3.23 -14.30
CA PRO A 116 -12.09 4.06 -13.43
C PRO A 116 -13.41 3.38 -13.05
N GLY A 117 -13.85 2.41 -13.85
CA GLY A 117 -15.03 1.57 -13.57
C GLY A 117 -14.77 0.43 -12.58
N LYS A 118 -13.52 0.15 -12.19
CA LYS A 118 -13.24 -0.85 -11.15
C LYS A 118 -13.54 -0.27 -9.77
N THR A 119 -14.24 -1.06 -8.97
CA THR A 119 -14.52 -0.82 -7.54
C THR A 119 -13.99 -1.94 -6.65
N ALA A 120 -13.26 -2.89 -7.25
CA ALA A 120 -12.62 -4.00 -6.56
C ALA A 120 -11.37 -4.48 -7.30
N VAL A 121 -10.41 -5.00 -6.54
CA VAL A 121 -9.24 -5.76 -7.03
C VAL A 121 -9.08 -7.01 -6.18
N ALA A 122 -8.90 -8.15 -6.84
CA ALA A 122 -8.69 -9.44 -6.20
C ALA A 122 -7.46 -10.17 -6.76
N GLN A 123 -7.16 -11.36 -6.22
CA GLN A 123 -5.99 -12.16 -6.62
C GLN A 123 -5.93 -12.42 -8.14
N GLU A 124 -7.05 -12.71 -8.76
CA GLU A 124 -7.17 -12.95 -10.20
C GLU A 124 -6.80 -11.73 -11.06
N ASP A 125 -6.98 -10.53 -10.53
CA ASP A 125 -6.66 -9.29 -11.23
C ASP A 125 -5.15 -9.01 -11.25
N VAL A 126 -4.40 -9.53 -10.27
CA VAL A 126 -2.95 -9.28 -10.10
C VAL A 126 -2.07 -10.40 -10.67
N VAL A 127 -2.61 -11.18 -11.60
CA VAL A 127 -1.86 -12.21 -12.33
C VAL A 127 -1.20 -11.59 -13.57
N GLU A 128 0.09 -11.85 -13.78
CA GLU A 128 0.80 -11.39 -14.98
C GLU A 128 0.24 -12.02 -16.25
N THR A 129 0.01 -11.19 -17.26
CA THR A 129 -0.44 -11.63 -18.59
C THR A 129 0.70 -12.18 -19.47
N GLY A 130 1.94 -12.03 -19.02
CA GLY A 130 3.16 -12.26 -19.82
C GLY A 130 3.49 -11.13 -20.79
N ARG A 131 2.71 -10.03 -20.82
CA ARG A 131 2.93 -8.87 -21.70
C ARG A 131 3.52 -7.70 -20.92
N GLY A 132 4.84 -7.73 -20.73
CA GLY A 132 5.51 -6.70 -19.95
C GLY A 132 5.01 -6.70 -18.52
N ASN A 133 4.52 -5.56 -18.02
CA ASN A 133 4.00 -5.42 -16.66
C ASN A 133 2.46 -5.37 -16.59
N GLU A 134 1.78 -5.85 -17.62
CA GLU A 134 0.31 -5.91 -17.67
C GLU A 134 -0.23 -7.07 -16.85
N LEU A 135 -1.27 -6.77 -16.09
CA LEU A 135 -1.99 -7.70 -15.22
C LEU A 135 -3.37 -8.03 -15.80
N SER A 136 -3.89 -9.20 -15.45
CA SER A 136 -5.18 -9.71 -15.93
C SER A 136 -6.36 -8.78 -15.64
N GLY A 137 -6.26 -7.95 -14.59
CA GLY A 137 -7.26 -6.94 -14.24
C GLY A 137 -7.28 -5.72 -15.16
N GLY A 138 -6.45 -5.66 -16.22
CA GLY A 138 -6.41 -4.57 -17.18
C GLY A 138 -5.63 -3.34 -16.71
N PHE A 139 -4.69 -3.54 -15.78
CA PHE A 139 -3.82 -2.50 -15.24
C PHE A 139 -2.37 -3.02 -15.12
N ARG A 140 -1.48 -2.21 -14.54
CA ARG A 140 -0.04 -2.48 -14.53
C ARG A 140 0.52 -2.54 -13.11
N TYR A 141 1.59 -3.31 -12.92
CA TYR A 141 2.39 -3.25 -11.69
C TYR A 141 3.65 -2.39 -11.85
N GLY A 142 4.02 -1.72 -10.76
CA GLY A 142 5.26 -0.95 -10.64
C GLY A 142 6.33 -1.68 -9.84
N LEU A 143 7.47 -1.03 -9.67
CA LEU A 143 8.61 -1.58 -8.94
C LEU A 143 8.31 -1.62 -7.43
N ASN A 144 8.40 -2.79 -6.83
CA ASN A 144 8.36 -2.98 -5.38
C ASN A 144 9.73 -3.49 -4.86
N ARG A 145 9.87 -3.63 -3.54
CA ARG A 145 11.14 -4.06 -2.92
C ARG A 145 11.62 -5.45 -3.35
N ARG A 146 10.72 -6.36 -3.72
CA ARG A 146 11.05 -7.75 -4.09
C ARG A 146 11.19 -7.98 -5.60
N GLY A 147 10.84 -7.00 -6.43
CA GLY A 147 10.84 -7.16 -7.89
C GLY A 147 9.75 -8.10 -8.41
N THR A 148 8.71 -8.37 -7.61
CA THR A 148 7.53 -9.17 -7.97
C THR A 148 6.31 -8.25 -8.17
N VAL A 149 5.18 -8.79 -8.64
CA VAL A 149 3.93 -8.02 -8.74
C VAL A 149 3.46 -7.53 -7.37
N TYR A 150 3.44 -8.44 -6.39
CA TYR A 150 3.05 -8.23 -5.01
C TYR A 150 3.98 -9.05 -4.12
N ALA A 151 4.22 -8.54 -2.92
CA ALA A 151 4.87 -9.29 -1.86
C ALA A 151 4.06 -9.05 -0.59
N GLY A 152 3.47 -10.07 0.00
CA GLY A 152 2.69 -9.94 1.22
C GLY A 152 3.55 -9.60 2.43
N PRO A 153 2.92 -9.39 3.59
CA PRO A 153 3.60 -9.13 4.85
C PRO A 153 4.65 -10.19 5.19
N ARG A 154 5.79 -9.71 5.69
CA ARG A 154 6.85 -10.54 6.27
C ARG A 154 7.73 -9.66 7.16
N PRO A 155 7.22 -9.25 8.33
CA PRO A 155 8.02 -8.47 9.27
C PRO A 155 9.24 -9.31 9.70
N LEU A 156 10.32 -8.63 10.10
CA LEU A 156 11.48 -9.34 10.65
C LEU A 156 11.05 -10.06 11.93
N ARG A 157 11.42 -11.34 12.08
CA ARG A 157 11.08 -12.11 13.28
C ARG A 157 11.56 -11.39 14.55
N GLY A 158 10.67 -11.24 15.54
CA GLY A 158 10.92 -10.51 16.77
C GLY A 158 10.93 -8.98 16.70
N HIS A 159 10.60 -8.36 15.56
CA HIS A 159 10.68 -6.89 15.41
C HIS A 159 9.45 -6.17 15.98
N GLY A 160 8.46 -6.96 16.41
CA GLY A 160 7.16 -6.46 16.79
C GLY A 160 6.15 -6.61 15.65
N GLU A 161 5.01 -5.95 15.84
CA GLU A 161 3.95 -5.83 14.86
C GLU A 161 4.29 -4.76 13.82
N HIS A 162 4.06 -5.07 12.55
CA HIS A 162 4.12 -4.10 11.45
C HIS A 162 2.72 -3.87 10.88
N ARG A 163 2.46 -2.65 10.44
CA ARG A 163 1.24 -2.26 9.74
C ARG A 163 1.50 -2.18 8.24
N TYR A 164 0.56 -2.65 7.45
CA TYR A 164 0.65 -2.67 6.00
C TYR A 164 -0.48 -1.83 5.42
N PHE A 165 -0.15 -0.64 4.94
CA PHE A 165 -1.10 0.35 4.43
C PHE A 165 -1.36 0.14 2.95
N PHE A 166 -2.61 -0.17 2.61
CA PHE A 166 -3.14 -0.21 1.26
C PHE A 166 -3.78 1.14 0.96
N GLN A 167 -3.16 1.91 0.08
CA GLN A 167 -3.50 3.30 -0.19
C GLN A 167 -4.06 3.41 -1.61
N LEU A 168 -5.33 3.77 -1.75
CA LEU A 168 -6.00 3.95 -3.04
C LEU A 168 -6.14 5.44 -3.35
N ILE A 169 -5.77 5.84 -4.55
CA ILE A 169 -5.82 7.22 -5.05
C ILE A 169 -6.67 7.23 -6.31
N ALA A 170 -7.66 8.13 -6.37
CA ALA A 170 -8.42 8.42 -7.58
C ALA A 170 -7.78 9.58 -8.34
N LEU A 171 -7.43 9.36 -9.61
CA LEU A 171 -6.77 10.34 -10.46
C LEU A 171 -7.75 10.92 -11.49
N GLY A 172 -7.68 12.23 -11.68
CA GLY A 172 -8.49 12.97 -12.67
C GLY A 172 -7.94 12.95 -14.08
N GLU A 173 -6.70 12.47 -14.23
CA GLU A 173 -6.01 12.32 -15.50
C GLU A 173 -5.20 11.03 -15.46
N GLY A 174 -5.08 10.36 -16.61
CA GLY A 174 -4.31 9.12 -16.73
C GLY A 174 -2.80 9.35 -16.62
N LEU A 175 -2.06 8.39 -16.06
CA LEU A 175 -0.60 8.35 -16.06
C LEU A 175 -0.02 8.38 -17.49
N ASP A 176 0.91 9.31 -17.74
CA ASP A 176 1.65 9.36 -19.00
C ASP A 176 2.74 8.29 -18.99
N LEU A 177 2.41 7.13 -19.55
CA LEU A 177 3.31 5.98 -19.62
C LEU A 177 4.59 6.27 -20.41
N GLY A 178 4.60 7.29 -21.28
CA GLY A 178 5.78 7.69 -22.04
C GLY A 178 6.85 8.40 -21.20
N LYS A 179 6.48 8.89 -20.01
CA LYS A 179 7.39 9.58 -19.08
C LYS A 179 7.94 8.67 -17.97
N MET A 180 7.52 7.41 -17.94
CA MET A 180 7.87 6.47 -16.89
C MET A 180 8.59 5.25 -17.45
N SER A 181 9.38 4.61 -16.61
CA SER A 181 9.92 3.28 -16.89
C SER A 181 8.82 2.26 -17.14
N LYS A 182 9.14 1.21 -17.92
CA LYS A 182 8.19 0.13 -18.23
C LYS A 182 7.59 -0.49 -16.97
N VAL A 183 8.42 -0.72 -15.95
CA VAL A 183 8.01 -1.04 -14.59
C VAL A 183 8.25 0.23 -13.78
N ALA A 184 7.22 1.06 -13.63
CA ALA A 184 7.36 2.39 -13.06
C ALA A 184 7.75 2.34 -11.58
N THR A 185 8.64 3.22 -11.17
CA THR A 185 9.01 3.45 -9.77
C THR A 185 7.97 4.33 -9.08
N LEU A 186 7.88 4.23 -7.76
CA LEU A 186 7.00 5.10 -6.96
C LEU A 186 7.37 6.58 -7.10
N GLU A 187 8.64 6.90 -7.33
CA GLU A 187 9.13 8.25 -7.55
C GLU A 187 8.66 8.83 -8.90
N GLU A 188 8.75 8.05 -9.98
CA GLU A 188 8.23 8.45 -11.30
C GLU A 188 6.71 8.71 -11.24
N ILE A 189 5.96 7.82 -10.56
CA ILE A 189 4.52 8.00 -10.36
C ILE A 189 4.24 9.24 -9.49
N GLY A 190 4.98 9.42 -8.40
CA GLY A 190 4.87 10.56 -7.50
C GLY A 190 5.05 11.89 -8.24
N ARG A 191 6.07 11.98 -9.11
CA ARG A 191 6.32 13.14 -9.96
C ARG A 191 5.18 13.41 -10.94
N GLU A 192 4.62 12.38 -11.57
CA GLU A 192 3.49 12.55 -12.48
C GLU A 192 2.24 13.03 -11.74
N ILE A 193 1.94 12.50 -10.55
CA ILE A 193 0.76 12.92 -9.78
C ILE A 193 0.96 14.24 -9.02
N SER A 194 2.20 14.76 -8.98
CA SER A 194 2.57 16.03 -8.35
C SER A 194 1.89 17.27 -8.91
N VAL A 195 1.29 17.16 -10.09
CA VAL A 195 0.56 18.26 -10.73
C VAL A 195 -0.73 18.55 -9.95
N GLU A 196 -0.94 19.82 -9.62
CA GLU A 196 -2.12 20.28 -8.90
C GLU A 196 -3.42 19.86 -9.62
N GLY A 197 -4.41 19.40 -8.84
CA GLY A 197 -5.71 18.99 -9.36
C GLY A 197 -5.76 17.57 -9.94
N ARG A 198 -4.63 16.87 -10.02
CA ARG A 198 -4.58 15.51 -10.59
C ARG A 198 -5.09 14.44 -9.63
N MET A 199 -4.79 14.56 -8.35
CA MET A 199 -5.37 13.70 -7.31
C MET A 199 -6.75 14.25 -6.92
N LEU A 200 -7.80 13.47 -7.12
CA LEU A 200 -9.18 13.88 -6.83
C LEU A 200 -9.60 13.50 -5.41
N ALA A 201 -9.20 12.31 -4.97
CA ALA A 201 -9.52 11.74 -3.68
C ALA A 201 -8.54 10.62 -3.35
N TRP A 202 -8.46 10.25 -2.09
CA TRP A 202 -7.73 9.05 -1.65
C TRP A 202 -8.47 8.37 -0.52
N GLY A 203 -8.12 7.11 -0.28
CA GLY A 203 -8.56 6.30 0.83
C GLY A 203 -7.55 5.22 1.14
N GLY A 204 -7.81 4.44 2.17
CA GLY A 204 -6.95 3.32 2.49
C GLY A 204 -7.49 2.48 3.64
N VAL A 205 -6.90 1.31 3.76
CA VAL A 205 -7.04 0.41 4.91
C VAL A 205 -5.66 -0.15 5.23
N ASP A 206 -5.52 -0.58 6.46
CA ASP A 206 -4.30 -1.15 6.99
C ASP A 206 -4.60 -2.43 7.77
N TRP A 207 -3.64 -3.35 7.77
CA TRP A 207 -3.70 -4.55 8.60
C TRP A 207 -2.35 -4.79 9.25
N CYS A 208 -2.40 -5.46 10.38
CA CYS A 208 -1.24 -5.80 11.18
C CYS A 208 -0.71 -7.20 10.85
N CYS A 209 0.60 -7.36 10.88
CA CYS A 209 1.28 -8.64 10.86
C CYS A 209 2.58 -8.54 11.66
N GLY A 210 2.81 -9.48 12.58
CA GLY A 210 4.05 -9.57 13.35
C GLY A 210 3.86 -10.32 14.68
N GLU A 211 4.94 -10.37 15.46
CA GLU A 211 4.99 -11.05 16.76
C GLU A 211 4.78 -10.02 17.88
N GLU A 212 3.89 -10.28 18.85
CA GLU A 212 3.86 -9.53 20.10
C GLU A 212 5.03 -10.01 20.99
N ILE A 213 5.85 -9.10 21.52
CA ILE A 213 6.95 -9.46 22.42
C ILE A 213 6.37 -9.79 23.80
N GLY A 214 5.83 -11.00 23.97
CA GLY A 214 5.32 -11.53 25.24
C GLY A 214 6.30 -12.47 25.95
N GLU A 215 6.26 -12.52 27.29
CA GLU A 215 7.15 -13.33 28.17
C GLU A 215 6.96 -14.86 28.05
N THR A 216 5.96 -15.32 27.30
CA THR A 216 5.66 -16.74 27.11
C THR A 216 5.73 -17.09 25.63
N TRP A 217 6.48 -18.14 25.30
CA TRP A 217 6.66 -18.72 23.96
C TRP A 217 5.37 -19.37 23.39
N GLU A 218 4.23 -18.73 23.57
CA GLU A 218 2.94 -19.09 22.98
C GLU A 218 2.54 -18.06 21.92
N TRP A 219 2.06 -18.55 20.78
CA TRP A 219 1.46 -17.75 19.72
C TRP A 219 0.32 -16.88 20.27
N ARG A 220 0.52 -15.56 20.32
CA ARG A 220 -0.55 -14.58 20.47
C ARG A 220 -0.29 -13.40 19.55
N VAL A 221 -1.32 -13.01 18.81
CA VAL A 221 -1.32 -11.85 17.94
C VAL A 221 -2.31 -10.87 18.56
N SER A 222 -1.89 -9.66 18.87
CA SER A 222 -2.73 -8.64 19.48
C SER A 222 -2.53 -7.30 18.76
N CYS A 223 -3.62 -6.65 18.35
CA CYS A 223 -3.58 -5.30 17.79
C CYS A 223 -3.75 -4.28 18.91
N HIS A 224 -2.77 -3.39 19.09
CA HIS A 224 -2.92 -2.22 19.95
C HIS A 224 -3.07 -0.96 19.09
N HIS A 225 -4.25 -0.35 19.13
CA HIS A 225 -4.46 1.00 18.62
C HIS A 225 -4.00 1.99 19.68
N ALA A 226 -3.04 2.86 19.36
CA ALA A 226 -2.67 4.02 20.16
C ALA A 226 -3.50 5.25 19.78
#